data_AF-A0A973T060-F1
#
_entry.id   AF-A0A973T060-F1
#
_cell.length_a   1.000
_cell.length_b   1.000
_cell.length_c   1.000
_cell.angle_alpha   90.00
_cell.angle_beta   90.00
_cell.angle_gamma   90.00
#
_symmetry.space_group_name_H-M   'P 1'
#
loop_
_entity.id
_entity.type
_entity.pdbx_description
1 polymer ?
#
loop_
_entity_poly.entity_id
_entity_poly.type
_entity_poly.pdbx_seq_one_letter_code
_entity_poly.pdbx_strand_id
1 'polypeptide(L)'
;AMSYALACSRATVFRAVAVYSGANLSGCNGGNQPIAYMGLHGLRDNVLPIQSGRDLRDTFVRTNGCTPQNPPEPANGSLTHIITTYSGCRSGYPVVWAAFDGAGHDPGPIDGSTGDGWRTWTSAAVWQFFTQFGSNQPPQSGNQQIVGQQSGRCLDINNSTTANGTQAQLWDCNGGSNQRWTATTGKQLVVYGNKCLGVGQGAGNGTPAAIWDCSGQPDQQWNLNADGTITAAQSGLCLDANGQGTANGTRIQLWTCSGGANQHWRLQN
;
A
#
# COMPACT_ATOMS: atom_id res chain seq x y z
N ALA A 1 10.25 21.13 15.32
CA ALA A 1 9.78 21.03 16.72
C ALA A 1 8.38 20.37 16.86
N MET A 2 7.35 20.78 16.11
CA MET A 2 5.97 20.29 16.34
C MET A 2 5.72 18.82 15.94
N SER A 3 6.37 18.32 14.88
CA SER A 3 6.08 16.97 14.33
C SER A 3 6.40 15.83 15.30
N TYR A 4 7.47 15.95 16.10
CA TYR A 4 7.81 14.96 17.12
C TYR A 4 6.81 14.95 18.29
N ALA A 5 6.38 16.13 18.75
CA ALA A 5 5.36 16.23 19.79
C ALA A 5 4.02 15.64 19.33
N LEU A 6 3.63 15.82 18.06
CA LEU A 6 2.45 15.17 17.48
C LEU A 6 2.59 13.65 17.42
N ALA A 7 3.74 13.17 16.95
CA ALA A 7 4.05 11.74 16.88
C ALA A 7 3.90 11.06 18.24
N CYS A 8 4.35 11.75 19.28
CA CYS A 8 4.52 11.16 20.59
C CYS A 8 3.35 11.45 21.56
N SER A 9 2.59 12.54 21.39
CA SER A 9 1.44 12.86 22.28
C SER A 9 0.07 12.69 21.63
N ARG A 10 0.00 12.48 20.31
CA ARG A 10 -1.26 12.40 19.53
C ARG A 10 -1.30 11.20 18.58
N ALA A 11 -0.61 10.11 18.92
CA ALA A 11 -0.57 8.87 18.12
C ALA A 11 -1.95 8.23 17.86
N THR A 12 -2.97 8.56 18.67
CA THR A 12 -4.36 8.12 18.47
C THR A 12 -5.15 8.99 17.48
N VAL A 13 -4.63 10.16 17.11
CA VAL A 13 -5.26 11.12 16.19
C VAL A 13 -4.63 11.05 14.80
N PHE A 14 -3.32 10.84 14.72
CA PHE A 14 -2.57 10.79 13.47
C PHE A 14 -2.13 9.36 13.15
N ARG A 15 -2.29 8.97 11.89
CA ARG A 15 -1.92 7.62 11.41
C ARG A 15 -0.42 7.47 11.13
N ALA A 16 0.23 8.56 10.75
CA ALA A 16 1.65 8.59 10.43
C ALA A 16 2.24 10.00 10.63
N VAL A 17 3.56 10.08 10.75
CA VAL A 17 4.33 11.34 10.80
C VAL A 17 5.62 11.24 10.00
N ALA A 18 6.03 12.35 9.40
CA ALA A 18 7.36 12.54 8.83
C ALA A 18 8.05 13.70 9.56
N VAL A 19 9.25 13.45 10.08
CA VAL A 19 10.02 14.42 10.85
C VAL A 19 11.30 14.75 10.09
N TYR A 20 11.41 16.01 9.69
CA TYR A 20 12.58 16.58 9.04
C TYR A 20 13.49 17.21 10.08
N SER A 21 14.76 16.80 10.08
CA SER A 21 15.84 17.35 10.91
C SER A 21 15.37 17.56 12.36
N GLY A 22 14.86 16.49 12.98
CA GLY A 22 14.13 16.56 14.25
C GLY A 22 15.01 16.33 15.49
N ALA A 23 14.59 16.89 16.62
CA ALA A 23 15.10 16.54 17.95
C ALA A 23 13.98 16.60 19.00
N ASN A 24 14.22 15.98 20.15
CA ASN A 24 13.34 16.07 21.31
C ASN A 24 13.63 17.36 22.10
N LEU A 25 13.00 18.47 21.70
CA LEU A 25 13.24 19.80 22.31
C LEU A 25 12.26 20.16 23.42
N SER A 26 11.03 19.65 23.36
CA SER A 26 9.92 20.03 24.26
C SER A 26 9.37 18.86 25.08
N GLY A 27 10.04 17.70 25.05
CA GLY A 27 9.57 16.47 25.71
C GLY A 27 8.43 15.77 24.98
N CYS A 28 8.09 14.57 25.48
CA CYS A 28 6.93 13.80 25.05
C CYS A 28 6.10 13.38 26.26
N ASN A 29 5.28 14.30 26.77
CA ASN A 29 4.28 13.93 27.78
C ASN A 29 3.13 13.18 27.09
N GLY A 30 3.12 11.85 27.20
CA GLY A 30 1.88 11.07 27.06
C GLY A 30 1.78 9.96 26.00
N GLY A 31 2.84 9.53 25.29
CA GLY A 31 2.61 8.41 24.35
C GLY A 31 3.83 7.61 23.93
N ASN A 32 4.01 6.48 24.61
CA ASN A 32 4.68 5.30 24.06
C ASN A 32 3.71 4.49 23.16
N GLN A 33 2.82 5.18 22.45
CA GLN A 33 1.85 4.55 21.57
C GLN A 33 2.46 4.44 20.17
N PRO A 34 2.31 3.29 19.48
CA PRO A 34 2.81 3.12 18.13
C PRO A 34 2.20 4.14 17.16
N ILE A 35 3.04 4.68 16.27
CA ILE A 35 2.65 5.51 15.13
C ILE A 35 3.63 5.24 13.99
N ALA A 36 3.14 5.16 12.75
CA ALA A 36 4.04 5.06 11.62
C ALA A 36 4.96 6.29 11.56
N TYR A 37 6.27 6.07 11.49
CA TYR A 37 7.27 7.12 11.64
C TYR A 37 8.27 7.13 10.48
N MET A 38 8.47 8.29 9.87
CA MET A 38 9.58 8.56 8.97
C MET A 38 10.46 9.67 9.57
N GLY A 39 11.75 9.39 9.76
CA GLY A 39 12.74 10.39 10.16
C GLY A 39 13.69 10.69 9.00
N LEU A 40 13.96 11.98 8.74
CA LEU A 40 14.94 12.44 7.77
C LEU A 40 15.95 13.34 8.49
N HIS A 41 17.25 13.09 8.34
CA HIS A 41 18.27 13.90 9.03
C HIS A 41 19.59 13.96 8.28
N GLY A 42 20.21 15.15 8.29
CA GLY A 42 21.49 15.40 7.65
C GLY A 42 22.68 14.96 8.51
N LEU A 43 23.69 14.32 7.91
CA LEU A 43 24.90 13.89 8.64
C LEU A 43 25.67 15.05 9.27
N ARG A 44 25.60 16.24 8.64
CA ARG A 44 26.34 17.45 9.01
C ARG A 44 25.41 18.59 9.43
N ASP A 45 24.21 18.26 9.92
CA ASP A 45 23.30 19.24 10.48
C ASP A 45 23.98 19.97 11.66
N ASN A 46 24.24 21.26 11.46
CA ASN A 46 24.95 22.14 12.38
C ASN A 46 24.04 22.81 13.41
N VAL A 47 22.73 22.61 13.30
CA VAL A 47 21.74 23.12 14.25
C VAL A 47 21.32 22.01 15.21
N LEU A 48 20.94 20.85 14.67
CA LEU A 48 20.58 19.66 15.44
C LEU A 48 21.45 18.49 14.99
N PRO A 49 22.42 18.04 15.81
CA PRO A 49 23.29 16.93 15.43
C PRO A 49 22.47 15.70 15.06
N ILE A 50 22.94 14.92 14.08
CA ILE A 50 22.26 13.70 13.61
C ILE A 50 21.91 12.73 14.73
N GLN A 51 22.69 12.72 15.82
CA GLN A 51 22.40 11.90 16.98
C GLN A 51 20.99 12.19 17.54
N SER A 52 20.55 13.45 17.55
CA SER A 52 19.20 13.80 17.99
C SER A 52 18.12 13.16 17.12
N GLY A 53 18.32 13.11 15.79
CA GLY A 53 17.41 12.42 14.87
C GLY A 53 17.42 10.90 15.07
N ARG A 54 18.59 10.31 15.32
CA ARG A 54 18.74 8.88 15.65
C ARG A 54 18.02 8.53 16.95
N ASP A 55 18.11 9.36 17.98
CA ASP A 55 17.40 9.16 19.25
C ASP A 55 15.87 9.15 19.06
N LEU A 56 15.36 10.03 18.18
CA LEU A 56 13.94 10.02 17.81
C LEU A 56 13.56 8.72 17.07
N ARG A 57 14.32 8.36 16.04
CA ARG A 57 14.14 7.11 15.29
C ARG A 57 14.12 5.91 16.21
N ASP A 58 15.10 5.78 17.10
CA ASP A 58 15.27 4.62 18.00
C ASP A 58 14.12 4.51 19.01
N THR A 59 13.53 5.65 19.38
CA THR A 59 12.29 5.67 20.16
C THR A 59 11.15 4.98 19.41
N PHE A 60 10.95 5.28 18.12
CA PHE A 60 9.89 4.65 17.32
C PHE A 60 10.23 3.23 16.87
N VAL A 61 11.52 2.88 16.67
CA VAL A 61 11.95 1.49 16.46
C VAL A 61 11.48 0.62 17.63
N ARG A 62 11.72 1.08 18.87
CA ARG A 62 11.27 0.38 20.08
C ARG A 62 9.74 0.38 20.21
N THR A 63 9.10 1.54 20.10
CA THR A 63 7.66 1.69 20.34
C THR A 63 6.81 0.94 19.29
N ASN A 64 7.25 0.92 18.03
CA ASN A 64 6.58 0.20 16.96
C ASN A 64 6.97 -1.29 16.90
N GLY A 65 7.85 -1.76 17.78
CA GLY A 65 8.26 -3.16 17.86
C GLY A 65 9.13 -3.64 16.70
N CYS A 66 9.85 -2.74 16.03
CA CYS A 66 10.76 -3.07 14.95
C CYS A 66 12.00 -3.81 15.45
N THR A 67 12.62 -4.62 14.58
CA THR A 67 13.93 -5.22 14.86
C THR A 67 14.99 -4.11 14.88
N PRO A 68 15.83 -4.01 15.93
CA PRO A 68 16.95 -3.08 15.95
C PRO A 68 17.92 -3.37 14.79
N GLN A 69 18.32 -2.32 14.08
CA GLN A 69 19.19 -2.38 12.91
C GLN A 69 20.14 -1.18 12.91
N ASN A 70 21.28 -1.35 12.24
CA ASN A 70 22.22 -0.27 11.94
C ASN A 70 22.03 0.15 10.47
N PRO A 71 21.14 1.11 10.19
CA PRO A 71 20.87 1.53 8.82
C PRO A 71 22.14 2.15 8.21
N PRO A 72 22.47 1.84 6.96
CA PRO A 72 23.59 2.46 6.27
C PRO A 72 23.36 3.97 6.10
N GLU A 73 24.44 4.74 6.18
CA GLU A 73 24.44 6.19 5.99
C GLU A 73 25.37 6.56 4.82
N PRO A 74 25.06 7.64 4.08
CA PRO A 74 25.90 8.09 2.98
C PRO A 74 27.30 8.49 3.46
N ALA A 75 28.28 8.47 2.55
CA ALA A 75 29.62 8.93 2.89
C ALA A 75 29.67 10.46 3.01
N ASN A 76 30.52 10.99 3.88
CA ASN A 76 30.72 12.44 3.98
C ASN A 76 31.29 13.00 2.67
N GLY A 77 30.64 14.02 2.12
CA GLY A 77 30.98 14.63 0.83
C GLY A 77 30.36 13.94 -0.39
N SER A 78 29.56 12.88 -0.21
CA SER A 78 28.88 12.21 -1.33
C SER A 78 27.75 13.04 -1.92
N LEU A 79 27.15 13.95 -1.13
CA LEU A 79 25.94 14.68 -1.48
C LEU A 79 24.80 13.75 -1.95
N THR A 80 24.66 12.61 -1.29
CA THR A 80 23.61 11.62 -1.57
C THR A 80 22.80 11.31 -0.33
N HIS A 81 21.67 10.63 -0.50
CA HIS A 81 20.87 10.11 0.59
C HIS A 81 20.77 8.57 0.57
N ILE A 82 20.39 8.00 1.72
CA ILE A 82 20.03 6.60 1.87
C ILE A 82 18.73 6.53 2.67
N ILE A 83 17.74 5.79 2.15
CA ILE A 83 16.47 5.51 2.83
C ILE A 83 16.46 4.04 3.25
N THR A 84 16.26 3.78 4.53
CA THR A 84 16.15 2.45 5.11
C THR A 84 14.78 2.26 5.75
N THR A 85 14.07 1.21 5.35
CA THR A 85 12.85 0.75 6.04
C THR A 85 13.23 -0.33 7.04
N TYR A 86 12.90 -0.13 8.32
CA TYR A 86 13.16 -1.11 9.36
C TYR A 86 12.27 -2.33 9.20
N SER A 87 12.83 -3.52 9.45
CA SER A 87 12.06 -4.77 9.43
C SER A 87 11.50 -5.12 10.81
N GLY A 88 10.59 -6.10 10.85
CA GLY A 88 10.03 -6.64 12.09
C GLY A 88 9.04 -5.72 12.82
N CYS A 89 8.72 -4.55 12.27
CA CYS A 89 7.77 -3.62 12.87
C CYS A 89 6.37 -4.22 12.97
N ARG A 90 5.60 -3.80 13.98
CA ARG A 90 4.17 -4.12 14.10
C ARG A 90 3.42 -3.67 12.84
N SER A 91 2.49 -4.50 12.38
CA SER A 91 1.64 -4.18 11.23
C SER A 91 0.95 -2.83 11.40
N GLY A 92 1.01 -1.98 10.37
CA GLY A 92 0.47 -0.61 10.39
C GLY A 92 1.38 0.46 10.98
N TYR A 93 2.53 0.10 11.55
CA TYR A 93 3.44 1.04 12.23
C TYR A 93 4.89 0.93 11.73
N PRO A 94 5.17 1.10 10.42
CA PRO A 94 6.53 1.05 9.91
C PRO A 94 7.40 2.18 10.48
N VAL A 95 8.72 1.93 10.49
CA VAL A 95 9.74 2.95 10.76
C VAL A 95 10.63 3.07 9.52
N VAL A 96 10.75 4.29 8.99
CA VAL A 96 11.61 4.63 7.85
C VAL A 96 12.62 5.68 8.30
N TRP A 97 13.89 5.48 7.96
CA TRP A 97 14.99 6.40 8.27
C TRP A 97 15.69 6.82 6.99
N ALA A 98 15.73 8.12 6.72
CA ALA A 98 16.46 8.71 5.61
C ALA A 98 17.62 9.54 6.14
N ALA A 99 18.84 9.05 5.95
CA ALA A 99 20.06 9.81 6.24
C ALA A 99 20.56 10.44 4.94
N PHE A 100 21.00 11.69 4.99
CA PHE A 100 21.53 12.37 3.82
C PHE A 100 22.82 13.13 4.13
N ASP A 101 23.73 13.15 3.17
CA ASP A 101 24.88 14.04 3.20
C ASP A 101 24.50 15.37 2.55
N GLY A 102 24.31 16.40 3.37
CA GLY A 102 23.95 17.76 2.95
C GLY A 102 24.61 18.77 3.88
N ALA A 103 24.52 20.07 3.56
CA ALA A 103 25.17 21.12 4.33
C ALA A 103 24.14 21.94 5.11
N GLY A 104 23.86 21.54 6.34
CA GLY A 104 23.06 22.33 7.27
C GLY A 104 21.79 21.64 7.74
N HIS A 105 20.86 22.46 8.21
CA HIS A 105 19.59 22.06 8.80
C HIS A 105 18.46 22.10 7.77
N ASP A 106 18.48 21.13 6.85
CA ASP A 106 17.74 21.25 5.59
C ASP A 106 16.49 20.35 5.56
N PRO A 107 15.28 20.90 5.32
CA PRO A 107 14.08 20.10 5.11
C PRO A 107 13.96 19.59 3.66
N GLY A 108 14.71 20.15 2.72
CA GLY A 108 14.62 19.83 1.30
C GLY A 108 15.98 19.65 0.61
N PRO A 109 16.87 18.77 1.11
CA PRO A 109 18.17 18.52 0.50
C PRO A 109 18.05 18.01 -0.94
N ILE A 110 18.99 18.40 -1.79
CA ILE A 110 19.05 17.99 -3.19
C ILE A 110 20.32 17.18 -3.41
N ASP A 111 20.19 15.95 -3.91
CA ASP A 111 21.36 15.13 -4.24
C ASP A 111 22.26 15.83 -5.27
N GLY A 112 23.58 15.72 -5.07
CA GLY A 112 24.60 16.40 -5.87
C GLY A 112 24.74 17.90 -5.57
N SER A 113 24.06 18.42 -4.54
CA SER A 113 24.08 19.83 -4.16
C SER A 113 24.15 19.99 -2.64
N THR A 114 24.72 21.09 -2.18
CA THR A 114 24.62 21.54 -0.77
C THR A 114 23.44 22.46 -0.52
N GLY A 115 22.62 22.73 -1.55
CA GLY A 115 21.44 23.59 -1.46
C GLY A 115 20.16 22.82 -1.16
N ASP A 116 19.14 23.57 -0.76
CA ASP A 116 17.78 23.08 -0.52
C ASP A 116 16.79 23.60 -1.58
N GLY A 117 15.62 22.95 -1.68
CA GLY A 117 14.51 23.50 -2.46
C GLY A 117 13.59 22.47 -3.10
N TRP A 118 12.76 22.94 -4.04
CA TRP A 118 11.66 22.15 -4.61
C TRP A 118 12.09 20.89 -5.38
N ARG A 119 13.35 20.83 -5.83
CA ARG A 119 13.93 19.66 -6.52
C ARG A 119 14.33 18.53 -5.56
N THR A 120 14.06 18.69 -4.27
CA THR A 120 14.36 17.71 -3.23
C THR A 120 13.75 16.34 -3.54
N TRP A 121 14.50 15.28 -3.22
CA TRP A 121 14.00 13.91 -3.22
C TRP A 121 13.00 13.66 -2.07
N THR A 122 13.06 14.47 -1.01
CA THR A 122 12.27 14.27 0.20
C THR A 122 10.76 14.34 -0.06
N SER A 123 10.32 15.21 -0.97
CA SER A 123 8.90 15.34 -1.35
C SER A 123 8.33 14.02 -1.86
N ALA A 124 9.06 13.33 -2.76
CA ALA A 124 8.62 12.05 -3.31
C ALA A 124 8.66 10.94 -2.25
N ALA A 125 9.73 10.89 -1.45
CA ALA A 125 9.89 9.89 -0.40
C ALA A 125 8.82 10.01 0.70
N VAL A 126 8.55 11.23 1.16
CA VAL A 126 7.51 11.50 2.16
C VAL A 126 6.11 11.29 1.60
N TRP A 127 5.86 11.65 0.34
CA TRP A 127 4.61 11.31 -0.34
C TRP A 127 4.39 9.79 -0.36
N GLN A 128 5.38 9.02 -0.81
CA GLN A 128 5.32 7.55 -0.82
C GLN A 128 5.08 6.98 0.59
N PHE A 129 5.72 7.55 1.61
CA PHE A 129 5.51 7.14 2.98
C PHE A 129 4.08 7.42 3.48
N PHE A 130 3.49 8.58 3.20
CA PHE A 130 2.14 8.87 3.69
C PHE A 130 1.04 8.16 2.90
N THR A 131 1.21 8.02 1.58
CA THR A 131 0.17 7.47 0.72
C THR A 131 -0.08 6.00 0.99
N GLN A 132 0.91 5.25 1.52
CA GLN A 132 0.72 3.86 1.99
C GLN A 132 -0.39 3.72 3.07
N PHE A 133 -0.75 4.82 3.73
CA PHE A 133 -1.80 4.86 4.75
C PHE A 133 -3.12 5.45 4.25
N GLY A 134 -3.23 5.84 2.98
CA GLY A 134 -4.53 6.15 2.42
C GLY A 134 -5.42 4.90 2.45
N SER A 135 -6.72 5.08 2.64
CA SER A 135 -7.72 4.06 2.24
C SER A 135 -7.72 3.81 0.72
N ASN A 136 -6.85 4.51 -0.03
CA ASN A 136 -6.70 4.49 -1.50
C ASN A 136 -5.24 4.32 -1.97
N GLN A 137 -4.37 3.60 -1.24
CA GLN A 137 -3.21 2.96 -1.89
C GLN A 137 -3.10 1.48 -1.53
N PRO A 138 -2.93 0.62 -2.54
CA PRO A 138 -2.85 -0.80 -2.33
C PRO A 138 -1.52 -1.25 -1.74
N PRO A 139 -1.49 -2.34 -0.95
CA PRO A 139 -0.27 -3.06 -0.64
C PRO A 139 0.34 -3.63 -1.93
N GLN A 140 1.66 -3.61 -2.01
CA GLN A 140 2.45 -4.24 -3.07
C GLN A 140 2.31 -5.78 -3.04
N SER A 141 1.15 -6.25 -3.48
CA SER A 141 0.94 -7.50 -4.18
C SER A 141 -0.19 -7.27 -5.18
N GLY A 142 0.11 -6.61 -6.30
CA GLY A 142 -0.95 -6.42 -7.28
C GLY A 142 -0.72 -5.27 -8.24
N ASN A 143 -0.05 -5.62 -9.31
CA ASN A 143 -0.46 -5.19 -10.63
C ASN A 143 -0.47 -6.51 -11.38
N GLN A 144 -1.51 -7.33 -11.22
CA GLN A 144 -1.52 -8.72 -11.67
C GLN A 144 -2.75 -8.98 -12.52
N GLN A 145 -2.61 -9.87 -13.49
CA GLN A 145 -3.74 -10.50 -14.15
C GLN A 145 -4.32 -11.59 -13.25
N ILE A 146 -5.65 -11.64 -13.17
CA ILE A 146 -6.39 -12.75 -12.57
C ILE A 146 -6.84 -13.64 -13.72
N VAL A 147 -6.16 -14.77 -13.90
CA VAL A 147 -6.35 -15.67 -15.05
C VAL A 147 -7.23 -16.84 -14.65
N GLY A 148 -8.34 -17.06 -15.34
CA GLY A 148 -9.17 -18.25 -15.17
C GLY A 148 -8.41 -19.49 -15.63
N GLN A 149 -8.22 -20.46 -14.74
CA GLN A 149 -7.39 -21.62 -15.03
C GLN A 149 -7.97 -22.49 -16.16
N GLN A 150 -9.30 -22.60 -16.24
CA GLN A 150 -9.98 -23.32 -17.33
C GLN A 150 -9.82 -22.64 -18.69
N SER A 151 -9.97 -21.31 -18.74
CA SER A 151 -10.06 -20.57 -20.00
C SER A 151 -8.71 -20.06 -20.49
N GLY A 152 -7.73 -19.91 -19.60
CA GLY A 152 -6.49 -19.18 -19.87
C GLY A 152 -6.71 -17.67 -20.10
N ARG A 153 -7.91 -17.17 -19.82
CA ARG A 153 -8.33 -15.77 -20.05
C ARG A 153 -8.36 -14.97 -18.76
N CYS A 154 -8.24 -13.67 -18.89
CA CYS A 154 -8.14 -12.74 -17.80
C CYS A 154 -9.51 -12.22 -17.36
N LEU A 155 -9.64 -11.97 -16.06
CA LEU A 155 -10.70 -11.13 -15.51
C LEU A 155 -10.54 -9.72 -16.08
N ASP A 156 -11.52 -9.29 -16.85
CA ASP A 156 -11.47 -8.12 -17.72
C ASP A 156 -12.67 -7.21 -17.48
N ILE A 157 -12.44 -5.91 -17.55
CA ILE A 157 -13.51 -4.92 -17.65
C ILE A 157 -13.65 -4.45 -19.09
N ASN A 158 -14.82 -4.73 -19.66
CA ASN A 158 -15.08 -4.54 -21.08
C ASN A 158 -14.77 -3.11 -21.56
N ASN A 159 -14.04 -3.00 -22.68
CA ASN A 159 -13.67 -1.72 -23.31
C ASN A 159 -12.98 -0.72 -22.38
N SER A 160 -12.31 -1.19 -21.31
CA SER A 160 -11.68 -0.32 -20.31
C SER A 160 -12.62 0.72 -19.68
N THR A 161 -13.92 0.44 -19.63
CA THR A 161 -14.87 1.37 -19.00
C THR A 161 -14.63 1.47 -17.49
N THR A 162 -14.93 2.63 -16.93
CA THR A 162 -14.82 2.94 -15.49
C THR A 162 -16.19 3.21 -14.85
N ALA A 163 -17.28 3.00 -15.59
CA ALA A 163 -18.63 3.17 -15.07
C ALA A 163 -18.96 2.12 -14.00
N ASN A 164 -19.50 2.58 -12.86
CA ASN A 164 -19.97 1.70 -11.80
C ASN A 164 -21.05 0.74 -12.31
N GLY A 165 -21.03 -0.50 -11.80
CA GLY A 165 -21.92 -1.56 -12.24
C GLY A 165 -21.49 -2.27 -13.52
N THR A 166 -20.33 -1.91 -14.10
CA THR A 166 -19.80 -2.69 -15.22
C THR A 166 -19.37 -4.08 -14.74
N GLN A 167 -20.09 -5.10 -15.21
CA GLN A 167 -19.78 -6.49 -14.92
C GLN A 167 -18.47 -6.93 -15.56
N ALA A 168 -17.66 -7.67 -14.81
CA ALA A 168 -16.45 -8.28 -15.33
C ALA A 168 -16.76 -9.45 -16.27
N GLN A 169 -15.82 -9.72 -17.18
CA GLN A 169 -15.90 -10.79 -18.16
C GLN A 169 -14.57 -11.52 -18.26
N LEU A 170 -14.56 -12.65 -18.95
CA LEU A 170 -13.35 -13.24 -19.49
C LEU A 170 -12.95 -12.51 -20.78
N TRP A 171 -11.67 -12.21 -20.90
CA TRP A 171 -11.09 -11.74 -22.16
C TRP A 171 -9.65 -12.23 -22.32
N ASP A 172 -9.19 -12.34 -23.56
CA ASP A 172 -7.79 -12.69 -23.84
C ASP A 172 -6.85 -11.74 -23.10
N CYS A 173 -5.86 -12.32 -22.44
CA CYS A 173 -4.91 -11.58 -21.62
C CYS A 173 -4.01 -10.69 -22.49
N ASN A 174 -4.14 -9.37 -22.35
CA ASN A 174 -3.43 -8.38 -23.18
C ASN A 174 -2.59 -7.37 -22.38
N GLY A 175 -2.62 -7.46 -21.05
CA GLY A 175 -1.85 -6.59 -20.16
C GLY A 175 -2.42 -5.17 -19.99
N GLY A 176 -3.57 -4.88 -20.62
CA GLY A 176 -4.27 -3.61 -20.49
C GLY A 176 -4.68 -3.31 -19.05
N SER A 177 -4.78 -2.02 -18.71
CA SER A 177 -5.10 -1.56 -17.35
C SER A 177 -6.44 -2.10 -16.81
N ASN A 178 -7.35 -2.47 -17.70
CA ASN A 178 -8.65 -3.09 -17.41
C ASN A 178 -8.58 -4.58 -17.04
N GLN A 179 -7.40 -5.18 -17.11
CA GLN A 179 -7.08 -6.55 -16.68
C GLN A 179 -6.03 -6.57 -15.56
N ARG A 180 -5.65 -5.39 -15.05
CA ARG A 180 -4.66 -5.24 -14.00
C ARG A 180 -5.35 -5.03 -12.67
N TRP A 181 -5.28 -6.06 -11.84
CA TRP A 181 -5.91 -6.12 -10.55
C TRP A 181 -4.89 -6.04 -9.44
N THR A 182 -5.32 -5.41 -8.36
CA THR A 182 -4.53 -5.24 -7.15
C THR A 182 -5.26 -5.78 -5.95
N ALA A 183 -4.70 -6.81 -5.32
CA ALA A 183 -5.23 -7.35 -4.08
C ALA A 183 -4.77 -6.50 -2.88
N THR A 184 -5.71 -5.98 -2.09
CA THR A 184 -5.38 -5.16 -0.92
C THR A 184 -5.36 -5.94 0.39
N THR A 185 -4.73 -5.39 1.42
CA THR A 185 -4.78 -5.92 2.79
C THR A 185 -6.19 -5.80 3.37
N GLY A 186 -6.98 -4.86 2.87
CA GLY A 186 -8.42 -4.77 3.08
C GLY A 186 -9.23 -5.78 2.28
N LYS A 187 -8.59 -6.77 1.65
CA LYS A 187 -9.20 -7.83 0.84
C LYS A 187 -9.94 -7.34 -0.41
N GLN A 188 -9.65 -6.14 -0.90
CA GLN A 188 -10.28 -5.65 -2.13
C GLN A 188 -9.49 -6.11 -3.36
N LEU A 189 -10.18 -6.31 -4.48
CA LEU A 189 -9.57 -6.47 -5.80
C LEU A 189 -9.78 -5.17 -6.58
N VAL A 190 -8.73 -4.36 -6.67
CA VAL A 190 -8.77 -3.00 -7.24
C VAL A 190 -8.31 -3.01 -8.69
N VAL A 191 -9.04 -2.36 -9.58
CA VAL A 191 -8.67 -2.08 -10.98
C VAL A 191 -8.63 -0.57 -11.20
N TYR A 192 -7.79 -0.10 -12.13
CA TYR A 192 -7.53 1.32 -12.40
C TYR A 192 -7.01 2.16 -11.21
N GLY A 193 -6.68 1.50 -10.09
CA GLY A 193 -6.22 2.15 -8.86
C GLY A 193 -7.33 2.73 -7.96
N ASN A 194 -8.58 2.76 -8.42
CA ASN A 194 -9.69 3.37 -7.65
C ASN A 194 -11.05 2.66 -7.78
N LYS A 195 -11.16 1.57 -8.57
CA LYS A 195 -12.38 0.79 -8.70
C LYS A 195 -12.19 -0.59 -8.07
N CYS A 196 -13.21 -1.09 -7.39
CA CYS A 196 -13.16 -2.36 -6.68
C CYS A 196 -14.17 -3.35 -7.30
N LEU A 197 -13.75 -4.60 -7.47
CA LEU A 197 -14.68 -5.69 -7.79
C LEU A 197 -15.62 -5.89 -6.59
N GLY A 198 -16.92 -5.87 -6.86
CA GLY A 198 -17.95 -6.01 -5.84
C GLY A 198 -19.19 -6.72 -6.39
N VAL A 199 -20.02 -7.18 -5.46
CA VAL A 199 -21.19 -8.02 -5.74
C VAL A 199 -22.48 -7.46 -5.14
N GLY A 200 -22.41 -6.31 -4.46
CA GLY A 200 -23.54 -5.73 -3.74
C GLY A 200 -23.90 -6.49 -2.47
N GLN A 201 -24.71 -5.86 -1.63
CA GLN A 201 -25.15 -6.43 -0.35
C GLN A 201 -26.11 -7.60 -0.58
N GLY A 202 -25.96 -8.68 0.20
CA GLY A 202 -26.85 -9.86 0.13
C GLY A 202 -26.70 -10.71 -1.13
N ALA A 203 -25.53 -10.68 -1.76
CA ALA A 203 -25.25 -11.41 -3.01
C ALA A 203 -25.41 -12.94 -2.87
N GLY A 204 -26.02 -13.56 -3.87
CA GLY A 204 -26.28 -15.00 -3.97
C GLY A 204 -25.79 -15.60 -5.29
N ASN A 205 -26.22 -16.82 -5.59
CA ASN A 205 -25.91 -17.46 -6.87
C ASN A 205 -26.45 -16.63 -8.05
N GLY A 206 -25.60 -16.43 -9.06
CA GLY A 206 -25.90 -15.64 -10.25
C GLY A 206 -25.70 -14.14 -10.08
N THR A 207 -25.34 -13.65 -8.89
CA THR A 207 -25.08 -12.22 -8.70
C THR A 207 -23.86 -11.78 -9.52
N PRO A 208 -23.97 -10.74 -10.35
CA PRO A 208 -22.85 -10.22 -11.15
C PRO A 208 -21.69 -9.73 -10.29
N ALA A 209 -20.46 -10.11 -10.66
CA ALA A 209 -19.26 -9.45 -10.14
C ALA A 209 -18.95 -8.24 -11.04
N ALA A 210 -19.00 -7.04 -10.48
CA ALA A 210 -18.91 -5.78 -11.22
C ALA A 210 -18.00 -4.77 -10.52
N ILE A 211 -17.53 -3.76 -11.25
CA ILE A 211 -16.73 -2.69 -10.66
C ILE A 211 -17.58 -1.59 -10.06
N TRP A 212 -17.15 -1.09 -8.91
CA TRP A 212 -17.74 0.04 -8.19
C TRP A 212 -16.64 0.92 -7.61
N ASP A 213 -16.99 2.13 -7.17
CA ASP A 213 -16.07 2.91 -6.35
C ASP A 213 -15.70 2.13 -5.08
N CYS A 214 -14.41 2.15 -4.72
CA CYS A 214 -13.93 1.46 -3.54
C CYS A 214 -14.51 2.07 -2.27
N SER A 215 -15.25 1.27 -1.50
CA SER A 215 -15.93 1.70 -0.27
C SER A 215 -15.39 1.02 0.99
N GLY A 216 -14.63 -0.07 0.83
CA GLY A 216 -14.15 -0.91 1.93
C GLY A 216 -15.23 -1.81 2.55
N GLN A 217 -16.46 -1.76 2.02
CA GLN A 217 -17.59 -2.53 2.51
C GLN A 217 -17.40 -4.04 2.28
N PRO A 218 -18.06 -4.91 3.09
CA PRO A 218 -17.91 -6.37 2.98
C PRO A 218 -18.25 -6.96 1.61
N ASP A 219 -19.11 -6.32 0.83
CA ASP A 219 -19.50 -6.73 -0.53
C ASP A 219 -18.43 -6.48 -1.60
N GLN A 220 -17.30 -5.88 -1.22
CA GLN A 220 -16.11 -5.67 -2.06
C GLN A 220 -14.88 -6.44 -1.53
N GLN A 221 -15.06 -7.31 -0.54
CA GLN A 221 -13.98 -8.08 0.06
C GLN A 221 -13.94 -9.50 -0.49
N TRP A 222 -12.74 -9.98 -0.80
CA TRP A 222 -12.47 -11.25 -1.46
C TRP A 222 -11.37 -12.02 -0.73
N ASN A 223 -11.60 -13.30 -0.46
CA ASN A 223 -10.56 -14.20 -0.01
C ASN A 223 -9.91 -14.87 -1.22
N LEU A 224 -8.59 -14.74 -1.33
CA LEU A 224 -7.78 -15.43 -2.31
C LEU A 224 -7.27 -16.72 -1.66
N ASN A 225 -7.80 -17.86 -2.09
CA ASN A 225 -7.60 -19.13 -1.40
C ASN A 225 -6.45 -19.93 -2.04
N ALA A 226 -5.78 -20.76 -1.24
CA ALA A 226 -4.64 -21.57 -1.68
C ALA A 226 -5.02 -22.65 -2.72
N ASP A 227 -6.30 -23.05 -2.76
CA ASP A 227 -6.86 -23.97 -3.76
C ASP A 227 -7.15 -23.29 -5.12
N GLY A 228 -6.80 -22.01 -5.27
CA GLY A 228 -7.02 -21.23 -6.47
C GLY A 228 -8.43 -20.65 -6.60
N THR A 229 -9.35 -20.91 -5.67
CA THR A 229 -10.64 -20.21 -5.67
C THR A 229 -10.49 -18.77 -5.17
N ILE A 230 -11.39 -17.90 -5.63
CA ILE A 230 -11.56 -16.55 -5.10
C ILE A 230 -12.98 -16.48 -4.54
N THR A 231 -13.15 -16.22 -3.24
CA THR A 231 -14.49 -16.21 -2.60
C THR A 231 -14.89 -14.84 -2.09
N ALA A 232 -16.14 -14.46 -2.28
CA ALA A 232 -16.70 -13.24 -1.69
C ALA A 232 -16.73 -13.39 -0.17
N ALA A 233 -16.10 -12.47 0.56
CA ALA A 233 -15.93 -12.61 2.01
C ALA A 233 -17.27 -12.60 2.77
N GLN A 234 -18.28 -11.89 2.27
CA GLN A 234 -19.60 -11.80 2.91
C GLN A 234 -20.44 -13.07 2.80
N SER A 235 -20.29 -13.86 1.72
CA SER A 235 -21.18 -15.00 1.42
C SER A 235 -20.46 -16.34 1.31
N GLY A 236 -19.13 -16.33 1.15
CA GLY A 236 -18.33 -17.53 0.88
C GLY A 236 -18.51 -18.10 -0.53
N LEU A 237 -19.31 -17.48 -1.39
CA LEU A 237 -19.52 -17.93 -2.77
C LEU A 237 -18.28 -17.64 -3.64
N CYS A 238 -18.05 -18.48 -4.64
CA CYS A 238 -16.90 -18.42 -5.54
C CYS A 238 -17.14 -17.43 -6.68
N LEU A 239 -16.08 -16.73 -7.07
CA LEU A 239 -15.98 -16.01 -8.34
C LEU A 239 -15.99 -17.02 -9.48
N ASP A 240 -16.97 -16.92 -10.36
CA ASP A 240 -17.37 -17.98 -11.29
C ASP A 240 -17.46 -17.43 -12.71
N ALA A 241 -16.80 -18.08 -13.67
CA ALA A 241 -17.06 -17.86 -15.09
C ALA A 241 -18.35 -18.59 -15.48
N ASN A 242 -19.38 -17.80 -15.81
CA ASN A 242 -20.76 -18.30 -15.92
C ASN A 242 -20.89 -19.44 -16.93
N GLY A 243 -21.59 -20.50 -16.50
CA GLY A 243 -21.90 -21.66 -17.33
C GLY A 243 -20.67 -22.44 -17.80
N GLN A 244 -19.56 -22.36 -17.07
CA GLN A 244 -18.25 -22.90 -17.47
C GLN A 244 -17.76 -22.37 -18.83
N GLY A 245 -18.23 -21.18 -19.22
CA GLY A 245 -17.85 -20.55 -20.47
C GLY A 245 -16.36 -20.21 -20.49
N THR A 246 -15.72 -20.42 -21.64
CA THR A 246 -14.30 -20.11 -21.82
C THR A 246 -14.06 -18.98 -22.81
N ALA A 247 -15.08 -18.53 -23.57
CA ALA A 247 -14.92 -17.55 -24.64
C ALA A 247 -14.76 -16.11 -24.13
N ASN A 248 -14.23 -15.22 -24.97
CA ASN A 248 -14.26 -13.79 -24.73
C ASN A 248 -15.71 -13.32 -24.52
N GLY A 249 -15.93 -12.52 -23.49
CA GLY A 249 -17.25 -12.02 -23.11
C GLY A 249 -18.04 -12.91 -22.17
N THR A 250 -17.54 -14.10 -21.79
CA THR A 250 -18.16 -14.91 -20.72
C THR A 250 -18.22 -14.08 -19.44
N ARG A 251 -19.42 -13.90 -18.90
CA ARG A 251 -19.67 -13.04 -17.74
C ARG A 251 -19.22 -13.68 -16.44
N ILE A 252 -18.73 -12.85 -15.52
CA ILE A 252 -18.32 -13.28 -14.18
C ILE A 252 -19.43 -13.02 -13.17
N GLN A 253 -19.67 -13.99 -12.31
CA GLN A 253 -20.73 -13.98 -11.30
C GLN A 253 -20.25 -14.61 -9.99
N LEU A 254 -21.11 -14.61 -8.98
CA LEU A 254 -20.99 -15.50 -7.83
C LEU A 254 -21.74 -16.79 -8.06
N TRP A 255 -21.16 -17.88 -7.58
CA TRP A 255 -21.81 -19.18 -7.54
C TRP A 255 -21.34 -20.01 -6.36
N THR A 256 -22.14 -20.99 -5.95
CA THR A 256 -21.75 -21.99 -4.96
C THR A 256 -20.43 -22.63 -5.40
N CYS A 257 -19.45 -22.66 -4.49
CA CYS A 257 -18.18 -23.31 -4.72
C CYS A 257 -18.40 -24.81 -4.96
N SER A 258 -18.13 -25.25 -6.18
CA SER A 258 -18.41 -26.61 -6.67
C SER A 258 -17.15 -27.43 -6.94
N GLY A 259 -15.98 -26.79 -6.91
CA GLY A 259 -14.71 -27.37 -7.37
C GLY A 259 -14.57 -27.40 -8.90
N GLY A 260 -15.47 -26.74 -9.63
CA GLY A 260 -15.36 -26.60 -11.08
C GLY A 260 -14.17 -25.75 -11.49
N ALA A 261 -13.49 -26.13 -12.58
CA ALA A 261 -12.32 -25.40 -13.09
C ALA A 261 -12.62 -23.94 -13.47
N ASN A 262 -13.88 -23.61 -13.76
CA ASN A 262 -14.36 -22.26 -14.04
C ASN A 262 -14.38 -21.33 -12.81
N GLN A 263 -14.11 -21.88 -11.61
CA GLN A 263 -14.02 -21.16 -10.33
C GLN A 263 -12.57 -21.07 -9.82
N HIS A 264 -11.61 -21.61 -10.57
CA HIS A 264 -10.20 -21.55 -10.23
C HIS A 264 -9.49 -20.48 -11.04
N TRP A 265 -8.71 -19.68 -10.32
CA TRP A 265 -8.02 -18.50 -10.81
C TRP A 265 -6.54 -18.59 -10.42
N ARG A 266 -5.69 -17.92 -11.19
CA ARG A 266 -4.26 -17.75 -10.89
C ARG A 266 -3.90 -16.29 -11.00
N LEU A 267 -3.15 -15.79 -10.03
CA LEU A 267 -2.52 -14.48 -10.10
C LEU A 267 -1.24 -14.58 -10.93
N GLN A 268 -1.11 -13.73 -11.94
CA GLN A 268 0.03 -13.69 -12.84
C GLN A 268 0.50 -12.25 -13.05
N ASN A 269 1.82 -12.04 -13.14
CA ASN A 269 2.41 -10.74 -13.42
C ASN A 269 2.33 -10.39 -14.91
#